data_AF-A0A3E0QMG4-F1
#
_entry.id   AF-A0A3E0QMG4-F1
#
_cell.length_a   1.000
_cell.length_b   1.000
_cell.length_c   1.000
_cell.angle_alpha   90.00
_cell.angle_beta   90.00
_cell.angle_gamma   90.00
#
_symmetry.space_group_name_H-M   'P 1'
#
loop_
_entity.id
_entity.type
_entity.pdbx_description
1 polymer ?
#
loop_
_entity_poly.entity_id
_entity_poly.type
_entity_poly.pdbx_seq_one_letter_code
_entity_poly.pdbx_strand_id
1 'polypeptide(L)'
;MRESIKVLQECAEIQDKKSRDYQNPNSRIKQNDYYPRGVMSIMELINTKNIRLWSVLEAMENDPNYEPNFESVEDSLKDMINYASFAVAYCRGKIDGQDTNRDFLNREKKNENRTDG
;
A
#
# COMPACT_ATOMS: atom_id res chain seq x y z
N MET A 1 10.24 -18.77 -16.57
CA MET A 1 10.27 -17.83 -15.42
C MET A 1 9.70 -18.54 -14.21
N ARG A 2 10.28 -18.41 -13.00
CA ARG A 2 9.74 -19.05 -11.79
C ARG A 2 8.37 -18.48 -11.46
N GLU A 3 7.47 -19.29 -10.91
CA GLU A 3 6.08 -18.89 -10.64
C GLU A 3 6.00 -17.65 -9.72
N SER A 4 6.82 -17.61 -8.67
CA SER A 4 6.89 -16.45 -7.78
C SER A 4 7.29 -15.14 -8.47
N ILE A 5 8.04 -15.20 -9.58
CA ILE A 5 8.38 -14.00 -10.37
C ILE A 5 7.18 -13.58 -11.22
N LYS A 6 6.38 -14.53 -11.74
CA LYS A 6 5.14 -14.19 -12.44
C LYS A 6 4.16 -13.47 -11.52
N VAL A 7 4.04 -13.90 -10.26
CA VAL A 7 3.22 -13.20 -9.26
C VAL A 7 3.65 -11.74 -9.09
N LEU A 8 4.96 -11.46 -9.03
CA LEU A 8 5.45 -10.07 -8.96
C LEU A 8 5.07 -9.26 -10.20
N GLN A 9 5.11 -9.87 -11.39
CA GLN A 9 4.68 -9.25 -12.64
C GLN A 9 3.18 -8.95 -12.62
N GLU A 10 2.35 -9.88 -12.17
CA GLU A 10 0.90 -9.69 -12.03
C GLU A 10 0.57 -8.58 -11.02
N CYS A 11 1.27 -8.54 -9.88
CA CYS A 11 1.16 -7.46 -8.90
C CYS A 11 1.43 -6.10 -9.55
N ALA A 12 2.51 -5.98 -10.32
CA ALA A 12 2.85 -4.75 -11.04
C ALA A 12 1.77 -4.34 -12.04
N GLU A 13 1.21 -5.28 -12.81
CA GLU A 13 0.14 -5.02 -13.77
C GLU A 13 -1.17 -4.59 -13.10
N ILE A 14 -1.55 -5.23 -12.00
CA ILE A 14 -2.72 -4.84 -11.21
C ILE A 14 -2.51 -3.45 -10.61
N GLN A 15 -1.31 -3.19 -10.09
CA GLN A 15 -0.94 -1.90 -9.53
C GLN A 15 -1.05 -0.78 -10.57
N ASP A 16 -0.54 -1.00 -11.79
CA ASP A 16 -0.60 -0.05 -12.91
C ASP A 16 -2.04 0.17 -13.43
N LYS A 17 -2.87 -0.88 -13.42
CA LYS A 17 -4.30 -0.75 -13.72
C LYS A 17 -4.99 0.15 -12.70
N LYS A 18 -4.76 -0.09 -11.40
CA LYS A 18 -5.35 0.71 -10.30
C LYS A 18 -4.76 2.14 -10.25
N SER A 19 -3.48 2.35 -10.58
CA SER A 19 -2.83 3.67 -10.53
C SER A 19 -3.47 4.69 -11.46
N ARG A 20 -4.02 4.24 -12.59
CA ARG A 20 -4.75 5.10 -13.54
C ARG A 20 -5.98 5.77 -12.93
N ASP A 21 -6.63 5.14 -11.95
CA ASP A 21 -7.76 5.74 -11.24
C ASP A 21 -7.32 6.85 -10.28
N TYR A 22 -6.16 6.67 -9.62
CA TYR A 22 -5.57 7.68 -8.73
C TYR A 22 -4.98 8.87 -9.48
N GLN A 23 -4.56 8.67 -10.73
CA GLN A 23 -4.00 9.71 -11.59
C GLN A 23 -5.06 10.44 -12.44
N ASN A 24 -6.33 10.39 -12.03
CA ASN A 24 -7.39 11.10 -12.72
C ASN A 24 -7.09 12.62 -12.73
N PRO A 25 -6.86 13.25 -13.90
CA PRO A 25 -6.51 14.67 -13.99
C PRO A 25 -7.64 15.59 -13.51
N ASN A 26 -8.87 15.06 -13.40
CA ASN A 26 -10.02 15.77 -12.85
C ASN A 26 -10.16 15.62 -11.33
N SER A 27 -9.24 14.91 -10.67
CA SER A 27 -9.21 14.75 -9.22
C SER A 27 -8.10 15.60 -8.61
N ARG A 28 -8.44 16.38 -7.57
CA ARG A 28 -7.44 17.05 -6.72
C ARG A 28 -6.74 16.08 -5.76
N ILE A 29 -7.35 14.92 -5.51
CA ILE A 29 -6.84 13.91 -4.57
C ILE A 29 -5.72 13.14 -5.26
N LYS A 30 -4.56 13.11 -4.62
CA LYS A 30 -3.35 12.41 -5.02
C LYS A 30 -3.13 11.18 -4.15
N GLN A 31 -2.24 10.29 -4.60
CA GLN A 31 -1.95 9.07 -3.86
C GLN A 31 -1.43 9.37 -2.43
N ASN A 32 -0.62 10.41 -2.26
CA ASN A 32 -0.12 10.83 -0.95
C ASN A 32 -1.23 11.22 0.05
N ASP A 33 -2.38 11.72 -0.43
CA ASP A 33 -3.48 12.16 0.44
C ASP A 33 -4.11 11.00 1.23
N TYR A 34 -3.95 9.76 0.75
CA TYR A 34 -4.39 8.56 1.46
C TYR A 34 -3.46 8.17 2.61
N TYR A 35 -2.29 8.81 2.75
CA TYR A 35 -1.26 8.46 3.72
C TYR A 35 -0.94 9.62 4.67
N PRO A 36 -1.91 10.10 5.49
CA PRO A 36 -1.72 11.28 6.33
C PRO A 36 -0.57 11.15 7.34
N ARG A 37 -0.19 9.92 7.74
CA ARG A 37 0.95 9.61 8.61
C ARG A 37 2.10 8.91 7.88
N GLY A 38 2.17 9.09 6.57
CA GLY A 38 3.14 8.48 5.68
C GLY A 38 3.14 6.95 5.78
N VAL A 39 4.31 6.35 5.98
CA VAL A 39 4.47 4.89 6.06
C VAL A 39 3.58 4.27 7.14
N MET A 40 3.28 4.98 8.24
CA MET A 40 2.38 4.47 9.28
C MET A 40 0.97 4.22 8.74
N SER A 41 0.44 5.10 7.88
CA SER A 41 -0.86 4.87 7.23
C SER A 41 -0.84 3.67 6.29
N ILE A 42 0.29 3.42 5.60
CA ILE A 42 0.44 2.26 4.72
C ILE A 42 0.51 0.97 5.55
N MET A 43 1.22 1.00 6.69
CA MET A 43 1.27 -0.13 7.62
C MET A 43 -0.09 -0.50 8.19
N GLU A 44 -0.98 0.47 8.41
CA GLU A 44 -2.35 0.21 8.84
C GLU A 44 -3.15 -0.53 7.76
N LEU A 45 -3.00 -0.15 6.49
CA LEU A 45 -3.63 -0.87 5.38
C LEU A 45 -3.12 -2.31 5.26
N ILE A 46 -1.80 -2.50 5.41
CA ILE A 46 -1.18 -3.84 5.45
C ILE A 46 -1.77 -4.65 6.61
N ASN A 47 -1.89 -4.05 7.80
CA ASN A 47 -2.45 -4.73 8.96
C ASN A 47 -3.93 -5.11 8.75
N THR A 48 -4.73 -4.25 8.14
CA THR A 48 -6.11 -4.57 7.77
C THR A 48 -6.16 -5.77 6.83
N LYS A 49 -5.29 -5.83 5.82
CA LYS A 49 -5.19 -6.97 4.89
C LYS A 49 -4.71 -8.25 5.58
N ASN A 50 -3.77 -8.14 6.51
CA ASN A 50 -3.31 -9.27 7.33
C ASN A 50 -4.44 -9.87 8.17
N ILE A 51 -5.20 -9.02 8.88
CA ILE A 51 -6.33 -9.49 9.70
C ILE A 51 -7.38 -10.16 8.83
N ARG A 52 -7.67 -9.59 7.66
CA ARG A 52 -8.58 -10.18 6.68
C ARG A 52 -8.10 -11.56 6.21
N LEU A 53 -6.81 -11.70 5.91
CA LEU A 53 -6.21 -12.97 5.51
C LEU A 53 -6.37 -14.04 6.61
N TRP A 54 -6.08 -13.70 7.86
CA TRP A 54 -6.32 -14.60 9.01
C TRP A 54 -7.78 -15.02 9.08
N SER A 55 -8.72 -14.08 8.97
CA SER A 55 -10.15 -14.38 9.00
C SER A 55 -10.61 -15.32 7.88
N VAL A 56 -10.07 -15.18 6.66
CA VAL A 56 -10.39 -16.12 5.55
C VAL A 56 -9.82 -17.50 5.84
N LEU A 57 -8.55 -17.57 6.24
CA LEU A 57 -7.88 -18.85 6.49
C LEU A 57 -8.57 -19.62 7.61
N GLU A 58 -8.90 -18.96 8.73
CA GLU A 58 -9.62 -19.57 9.84
C GLU A 58 -11.03 -20.04 9.41
N ALA A 59 -11.73 -19.27 8.56
CA ALA A 59 -13.04 -19.70 8.05
C ALA A 59 -12.93 -20.95 7.16
N MET A 60 -11.93 -20.99 6.27
CA MET A 60 -11.68 -22.15 5.40
C MET A 60 -11.22 -23.38 6.18
N GLU A 61 -10.45 -23.20 7.26
CA GLU A 61 -10.00 -24.29 8.13
C GLU A 61 -11.16 -24.91 8.91
N ASN A 62 -12.10 -24.08 9.38
CA ASN A 62 -13.24 -24.53 10.17
C ASN A 62 -14.44 -25.00 9.34
N ASP A 63 -14.59 -24.51 8.10
CA ASP A 63 -15.64 -24.92 7.16
C ASP A 63 -15.04 -25.21 5.78
N PRO A 64 -14.85 -26.50 5.42
CA PRO A 64 -14.30 -26.90 4.11
C PRO A 64 -15.12 -26.45 2.89
N ASN A 65 -16.38 -26.03 3.08
CA ASN A 65 -17.24 -25.53 2.00
C ASN A 65 -17.29 -24.00 1.96
N TYR A 66 -16.55 -23.32 2.82
CA TYR A 66 -16.49 -21.86 2.83
C TYR A 66 -15.80 -21.34 1.57
N GLU A 67 -16.54 -20.55 0.78
CA GLU A 67 -15.99 -19.80 -0.35
C GLU A 67 -16.04 -18.29 -0.07
N PRO A 68 -14.89 -17.58 -0.10
CA PRO A 68 -14.88 -16.14 0.08
C PRO A 68 -15.49 -15.41 -1.12
N ASN A 69 -16.48 -14.52 -0.88
CA ASN A 69 -17.26 -13.88 -1.94
C ASN A 69 -16.51 -12.85 -2.83
N PHE A 70 -15.56 -12.08 -2.29
CA PHE A 70 -15.01 -10.90 -2.98
C PHE A 70 -13.49 -10.72 -2.87
N GLU A 71 -12.82 -11.49 -2.02
CA GLU A 71 -11.39 -11.31 -1.76
C GLU A 71 -10.80 -12.65 -1.33
N SER A 72 -10.08 -13.28 -2.26
CA SER A 72 -9.39 -14.54 -2.01
C SER A 72 -8.11 -14.35 -1.19
N VAL A 73 -7.54 -15.46 -0.73
CA VAL A 73 -6.20 -15.50 -0.12
C VAL A 73 -5.16 -14.93 -1.07
N GLU A 74 -5.23 -15.30 -2.35
CA GLU A 74 -4.28 -14.85 -3.37
C GLU A 74 -4.38 -13.35 -3.63
N ASP A 75 -5.60 -12.81 -3.75
CA ASP A 75 -5.82 -11.36 -3.94
C ASP A 75 -5.29 -10.56 -2.76
N SER A 76 -5.55 -11.05 -1.53
CA SER A 76 -5.07 -10.42 -0.30
C SER A 76 -3.54 -10.35 -0.26
N LEU A 77 -2.86 -11.44 -0.63
CA LEU A 77 -1.40 -11.51 -0.66
C LEU A 77 -0.80 -10.62 -1.77
N LYS A 78 -1.44 -10.55 -2.95
CA LYS A 78 -1.03 -9.63 -4.03
C LYS A 78 -1.20 -8.17 -3.62
N ASP A 79 -2.29 -7.82 -2.94
CA ASP A 79 -2.50 -6.48 -2.38
C ASP A 79 -1.42 -6.15 -1.33
N MET A 80 -1.03 -7.11 -0.47
CA MET A 80 0.06 -6.91 0.50
C MET A 80 1.40 -6.59 -0.18
N ILE A 81 1.74 -7.30 -1.28
CA ILE A 81 2.94 -7.01 -2.07
C ILE A 81 2.89 -5.57 -2.60
N ASN A 82 1.74 -5.15 -3.13
CA ASN A 82 1.56 -3.79 -3.65
C ASN A 82 1.65 -2.73 -2.55
N TYR A 83 1.01 -2.92 -1.40
CA TYR A 83 1.14 -1.98 -0.27
C TYR A 83 2.57 -1.91 0.27
N ALA A 84 3.29 -3.02 0.34
CA ALA A 84 4.70 -3.01 0.71
C ALA A 84 5.54 -2.24 -0.33
N SER A 85 5.24 -2.38 -1.62
CA SER A 85 5.86 -1.61 -2.70
C SER A 85 5.60 -0.10 -2.53
N PHE A 86 4.37 0.29 -2.16
CA PHE A 86 4.01 1.68 -1.88
C PHE A 86 4.75 2.22 -0.65
N ALA A 87 4.89 1.44 0.42
CA ALA A 87 5.67 1.86 1.59
C ALA A 87 7.12 2.16 1.22
N VAL A 88 7.75 1.31 0.40
CA VAL A 88 9.12 1.52 -0.10
C VAL A 88 9.19 2.77 -1.00
N ALA A 89 8.22 2.96 -1.90
CA ALA A 89 8.14 4.16 -2.74
C ALA A 89 7.93 5.44 -1.91
N TYR A 90 7.14 5.36 -0.83
CA TYR A 90 6.91 6.47 0.10
C TYR A 90 8.21 6.87 0.80
N CYS A 91 8.97 5.90 1.32
CA CYS A 91 10.29 6.12 1.90
C CYS A 91 11.27 6.80 0.93
N ARG A 92 11.11 6.56 -0.37
CA ARG A 92 11.95 7.16 -1.44
C ARG A 92 11.51 8.56 -1.85
N GLY A 93 10.40 9.08 -1.34
CA GLY A 93 9.87 10.36 -1.79
C GLY A 93 9.31 10.30 -3.22
N LYS A 94 8.78 9.15 -3.67
CA LYS A 94 8.35 8.89 -5.05
C LYS A 94 6.85 8.59 -5.21
N ILE A 95 6.04 8.87 -4.18
CA ILE A 95 4.58 8.81 -4.30
C ILE A 95 4.04 10.15 -4.81
N ASP A 96 3.08 10.11 -5.74
CA ASP A 96 2.47 11.32 -6.30
C ASP A 96 1.81 12.17 -5.20
N GLY A 97 2.15 13.46 -5.18
CA GLY A 97 1.71 14.42 -4.17
C GLY A 97 2.55 14.48 -2.87
N GLN A 98 3.68 13.76 -2.78
CA GLN A 98 4.58 13.87 -1.63
C GLN A 98 5.34 15.21 -1.60
N ASP A 99 5.40 15.82 -0.42
CA ASP A 99 6.22 17.00 -0.16
C ASP A 99 7.65 16.60 0.23
N THR A 100 8.64 17.09 -0.51
CA THR A 100 10.07 16.84 -0.25
C THR A 100 10.57 17.41 1.07
N ASN A 101 9.85 18.37 1.66
CA ASN A 101 10.15 18.94 2.97
C ASN A 101 9.64 18.07 4.13
N ARG A 102 8.93 16.97 3.85
CA ARG A 102 8.42 16.05 4.87
C ARG A 102 9.18 14.72 4.85
N ASP A 103 9.29 14.09 6.02
CA ASP A 103 9.93 12.78 6.18
C ASP A 103 8.98 11.62 5.83
N PHE A 104 9.47 10.38 5.98
CA PHE A 104 8.69 9.17 5.66
C PHE A 104 7.47 8.95 6.58
N LEU A 105 7.41 9.66 7.72
CA LEU A 105 6.26 9.68 8.63
C LEU A 105 5.34 10.89 8.36
N ASN A 106 5.58 11.58 7.25
CA ASN A 106 4.88 12.79 6.85
C ASN A 106 5.02 13.93 7.87
N ARG A 107 6.15 14.04 8.56
CA ARG A 107 6.45 15.15 9.48
C ARG A 107 7.35 16.15 8.79
N GLU A 108 7.23 17.44 9.12
CA GLU A 108 8.18 18.44 8.62
C GLU A 108 9.61 18.04 9.01
N LYS A 109 10.51 18.04 8.02
CA LYS A 109 11.93 17.86 8.29
C LYS A 109 12.40 19.07 9.10
N LYS A 110 13.07 18.81 10.23
CA LYS A 110 13.78 19.89 10.92
C LYS A 110 14.84 20.42 9.96
N ASN A 111 14.75 21.70 9.61
CA ASN A 111 15.86 22.38 8.97
C ASN A 111 17.01 22.39 9.99
N GLU A 112 18.09 21.66 9.69
CA GLU A 112 19.30 21.65 10.52
C GLU A 112 19.96 23.04 10.65
N ASN A 113 19.45 24.05 9.93
CA ASN A 113 19.90 25.44 9.95
C ASN A 113 19.05 26.40 10.81
N ARG A 114 18.11 25.91 11.64
CA ARG A 114 17.55 26.75 12.70
C ARG A 114 18.45 26.67 13.93
N THR A 115 19.50 27.48 13.94
CA THR A 115 20.07 27.99 15.20
C THR A 115 19.00 28.89 15.80
N ASP A 116 18.21 28.33 16.71
CA ASP A 116 17.30 29.09 17.55
C ASP A 116 18.17 30.08 18.37
N GLY A 117 17.99 31.37 18.11
CA GLY A 117 18.53 32.47 18.91
C GLY A 117 17.49 32.98 19.89
#